data_AF-K1PMY0-F1
#
_entry.id   AF-K1PMY0-F1
#
_cell.length_a   1.000
_cell.length_b   1.000
_cell.length_c   1.000
_cell.angle_alpha   90.00
_cell.angle_beta   90.00
_cell.angle_gamma   90.00
#
_symmetry.space_group_name_H-M   'P 1'
#
loop_
_entity.id
_entity.type
_entity.pdbx_description
1 polymer ?
#
loop_
_entity_poly.entity_id
_entity_poly.type
_entity_poly.pdbx_seq_one_letter_code
_entity_poly.pdbx_strand_id
1 'polypeptide(L)'
;MSDTNCTTNGNHVQNSDSKTDQHDEELYLEAVQRVIDHGRRKSNRTGIDTLSTFGMQMRYNLRDSFPLLTTKRVFWRGVAEELLWFVQGCTNGKKLSEKGVHIWDANGSRDFLDNLGLNHREEGDLGPVYGFQWRHFGAEYKDMHTDYSGKS
;
A
#
# COMPACT_ATOMS: atom_id res chain seq x y z
N MET A 1 75.32 5.28 23.61
CA MET A 1 74.28 4.59 24.39
C MET A 1 72.98 5.30 24.08
N SER A 2 72.15 4.59 23.35
CA SER A 2 70.81 4.97 22.92
C SER A 2 69.87 5.06 24.13
N ASP A 3 68.86 5.92 24.04
CA ASP A 3 67.43 5.62 24.30
C ASP A 3 66.66 6.95 24.50
N THR A 4 66.09 7.53 23.44
CA THR A 4 64.73 7.33 22.91
C THR A 4 63.70 8.27 23.54
N ASN A 5 63.34 9.32 22.78
CA ASN A 5 62.18 10.18 23.02
C ASN A 5 60.87 9.36 22.94
N CYS A 6 60.11 9.31 24.04
CA CYS A 6 58.76 8.75 24.04
C CYS A 6 57.75 9.87 23.74
N THR A 7 57.42 10.02 22.46
CA THR A 7 56.28 10.80 21.99
C THR A 7 55.02 9.94 22.13
N THR A 8 54.13 10.23 23.07
CA THR A 8 52.80 9.62 23.09
C THR A 8 51.79 10.57 22.42
N ASN A 9 51.61 10.36 21.11
CA ASN A 9 50.45 10.83 20.36
C ASN A 9 49.18 10.15 20.90
N GLY A 10 48.42 10.86 21.73
CA GLY A 10 47.06 10.49 22.10
C GLY A 10 46.09 10.82 20.97
N ASN A 11 46.11 10.04 19.88
CA ASN A 11 45.01 10.05 18.91
C ASN A 11 43.78 9.43 19.57
N HIS A 12 42.98 10.25 20.24
CA HIS A 12 41.59 9.91 20.54
C HIS A 12 40.86 9.83 19.20
N VAL A 13 40.79 8.63 18.64
CA VAL A 13 39.86 8.31 17.55
C VAL A 13 38.47 8.46 18.13
N GLN A 14 37.86 9.63 17.91
CA GLN A 14 36.42 9.77 18.03
C GLN A 14 35.83 8.96 16.88
N ASN A 15 35.44 7.72 17.18
CA ASN A 15 34.58 6.95 16.31
C ASN A 15 33.20 7.63 16.39
N SER A 16 33.00 8.66 15.57
CA SER A 16 31.68 9.22 15.34
C SER A 16 30.90 8.14 14.60
N ASP A 17 30.05 7.41 15.32
CA ASP A 17 28.95 6.65 14.74
C ASP A 17 28.01 7.66 14.04
N SER A 18 28.40 8.12 12.84
CA SER A 18 27.48 8.79 11.94
C SER A 18 26.56 7.71 11.38
N LYS A 19 25.56 7.33 12.18
CA LYS A 19 24.30 6.87 11.60
C LYS A 19 23.85 8.01 10.70
N THR A 20 24.07 7.89 9.41
CA THR A 20 23.35 8.70 8.43
C THR A 20 21.88 8.57 8.77
N ASP A 21 21.21 9.69 9.09
CA ASP A 21 19.76 9.78 9.20
C ASP A 21 19.16 9.45 7.83
N GLN A 22 19.14 8.17 7.49
CA GLN A 22 18.55 7.68 6.26
C GLN A 22 17.05 7.87 6.38
N HIS A 23 16.47 8.64 5.47
CA HIS A 23 15.04 8.92 5.45
C HIS A 23 14.26 7.62 5.17
N ASP A 24 13.18 7.37 5.90
CA ASP A 24 12.36 6.15 5.77
C ASP A 24 11.85 5.90 4.33
N GLU A 25 11.70 6.95 3.51
CA GLU A 25 11.31 6.84 2.10
C GLU A 25 12.35 6.12 1.22
N GLU A 26 13.63 6.10 1.61
CA GLU A 26 14.67 5.36 0.88
C GLU A 26 14.35 3.86 0.79
N LEU A 27 13.64 3.31 1.78
CA LEU A 27 13.17 1.92 1.74
C LEU A 27 12.28 1.63 0.52
N TYR A 28 11.43 2.58 0.12
CA TYR A 28 10.60 2.46 -1.07
C TYR A 28 11.42 2.61 -2.35
N LEU A 29 12.37 3.55 -2.38
CA LEU A 29 13.21 3.79 -3.56
C LEU A 29 14.16 2.62 -3.84
N GLU A 30 14.83 2.10 -2.81
CA GLU A 30 15.67 0.90 -2.88
C GLU A 30 14.86 -0.33 -3.32
N ALA A 31 13.63 -0.47 -2.82
CA ALA A 31 12.70 -1.51 -3.22
C ALA A 31 12.39 -1.47 -4.72
N VAL A 32 12.08 -0.28 -5.25
CA VAL A 32 11.83 -0.06 -6.69
C VAL A 32 13.09 -0.36 -7.50
N GLN A 33 14.25 0.16 -7.08
CA GLN A 33 15.53 -0.06 -7.74
C GLN A 33 15.86 -1.55 -7.83
N ARG A 34 15.68 -2.30 -6.73
CA ARG A 34 15.89 -3.75 -6.69
C ARG A 34 15.00 -4.51 -7.68
N VAL A 35 13.74 -4.09 -7.85
CA VAL A 35 12.83 -4.71 -8.83
C VAL A 35 13.29 -4.42 -10.26
N ILE A 36 13.83 -3.23 -10.53
CA ILE A 36 14.37 -2.86 -11.84
C ILE A 36 15.64 -3.67 -12.16
N ASP A 37 16.59 -3.73 -11.23
CA ASP A 37 17.90 -4.34 -11.46
C ASP A 37 17.89 -5.88 -11.44
N HIS A 38 17.03 -6.47 -10.61
CA HIS A 38 17.06 -7.91 -10.31
C HIS A 38 15.70 -8.60 -10.49
N GLY A 39 14.66 -7.86 -10.87
CA GLY A 39 13.32 -8.42 -11.09
C GLY A 39 13.28 -9.39 -12.27
N ARG A 40 12.41 -10.39 -12.17
CA ARG A 40 12.11 -11.32 -13.26
C ARG A 40 10.90 -10.82 -14.06
N ARG A 41 11.05 -10.75 -15.38
CA ARG A 41 9.95 -10.45 -16.30
C ARG A 41 8.91 -11.56 -16.26
N LYS A 42 7.64 -11.19 -16.10
CA LYS A 42 6.49 -12.10 -16.10
C LYS A 42 5.30 -11.44 -16.81
N SER A 43 4.60 -12.21 -17.63
CA SER A 43 3.32 -11.82 -18.20
C SER A 43 2.20 -11.93 -17.15
N ASN A 44 1.16 -11.11 -17.27
CA ASN A 44 0.05 -11.06 -16.32
C ASN A 44 -1.32 -10.95 -17.02
N ARG A 45 -2.41 -10.99 -16.24
CA ARG A 45 -3.79 -10.95 -16.75
C ARG A 45 -4.17 -9.68 -17.52
N THR A 46 -3.39 -8.61 -17.42
CA THR A 46 -3.63 -7.35 -18.14
C THR A 46 -3.02 -7.34 -19.54
N GLY A 47 -2.18 -8.33 -19.87
CA GLY A 47 -1.43 -8.38 -21.11
C GLY A 47 -0.15 -7.51 -21.11
N ILE A 48 0.10 -6.75 -20.04
CA ILE A 48 1.32 -5.95 -19.88
C ILE A 48 2.32 -6.71 -19.01
N ASP A 49 3.48 -7.05 -19.59
CA ASP A 49 4.58 -7.67 -18.85
C ASP A 49 5.04 -6.81 -17.67
N THR A 50 5.36 -7.46 -16.56
CA THR A 50 5.81 -6.82 -15.31
C THR A 50 7.18 -7.36 -14.89
N LEU A 51 8.03 -6.51 -14.31
CA LEU A 51 9.19 -6.94 -13.53
C LEU A 51 8.75 -7.23 -12.10
N SER A 52 9.08 -8.41 -11.58
CA SER A 52 8.62 -8.84 -10.26
C SER A 52 9.74 -9.50 -9.45
N THR A 53 9.67 -9.34 -8.14
CA THR A 53 10.43 -10.10 -7.16
C THR A 53 9.48 -10.66 -6.10
N PHE A 54 9.93 -11.62 -5.30
CA PHE A 54 9.11 -12.25 -4.27
C PHE A 54 9.63 -11.93 -2.87
N GLY A 55 8.74 -11.55 -1.97
CA GLY A 55 9.03 -11.35 -0.55
C GLY A 55 9.91 -10.13 -0.29
N MET A 56 9.30 -8.95 -0.22
CA MET A 56 9.94 -7.72 0.25
C MET A 56 9.28 -7.23 1.53
N GLN A 57 10.07 -6.64 2.42
CA GLN A 57 9.58 -6.05 3.66
C GLN A 57 10.08 -4.61 3.78
N MET A 58 9.18 -3.70 4.17
CA MET A 58 9.49 -2.33 4.55
C MET A 58 8.90 -2.08 5.94
N ARG A 59 9.54 -1.25 6.75
CA ARG A 59 9.09 -0.90 8.10
C ARG A 59 9.25 0.61 8.27
N TYR A 60 8.18 1.27 8.69
CA TYR A 60 8.12 2.72 8.85
C TYR A 60 7.86 3.06 10.31
N ASN A 61 8.55 4.06 10.86
CA ASN A 61 8.30 4.52 12.22
C ASN A 61 7.14 5.53 12.25
N LEU A 62 6.01 5.12 12.85
CA LEU A 62 4.81 5.96 12.93
C LEU A 62 4.74 6.88 14.17
N ARG A 63 5.74 6.85 15.06
CA ARG A 63 5.73 7.68 16.28
C ARG A 63 6.02 9.15 15.98
N ASP A 64 6.94 9.37 15.04
CA ASP A 64 7.53 10.68 14.78
C ASP A 64 7.04 11.28 13.43
N SER A 65 6.49 10.45 12.53
CA SER A 65 6.02 10.88 11.21
C SER A 65 4.95 9.96 10.63
N PHE A 66 4.40 10.34 9.47
CA PHE A 66 3.50 9.51 8.68
C PHE A 66 4.14 9.23 7.31
N PRO A 67 4.25 7.95 6.87
CA PRO A 67 5.02 7.55 5.70
C PRO A 67 4.25 7.82 4.39
N LEU A 68 3.89 9.08 4.16
CA LEU A 68 3.36 9.54 2.88
C LEU A 68 4.54 9.91 1.98
N LEU A 69 4.70 9.18 0.87
CA LEU A 69 5.79 9.42 -0.08
C LEU A 69 5.82 10.88 -0.55
N THR A 70 7.02 11.44 -0.62
CA THR A 70 7.26 12.83 -0.99
C THR A 70 7.84 12.98 -2.40
N THR A 71 8.51 11.94 -2.91
CA THR A 71 9.06 11.87 -4.27
C THR A 71 7.99 11.93 -5.37
N LYS A 72 6.74 11.63 -5.01
CA LYS A 72 5.55 11.83 -5.85
C LYS A 72 4.36 12.15 -4.98
N ARG A 73 3.55 13.13 -5.40
CA ARG A 73 2.30 13.48 -4.70
C ARG A 73 1.34 12.29 -4.66
N VAL A 74 0.97 11.88 -3.45
CA VAL A 74 -0.04 10.85 -3.18
C VAL A 74 -1.44 11.49 -3.06
N PHE A 75 -2.46 10.82 -3.59
CA PHE A 75 -3.86 11.26 -3.47
C PHE A 75 -4.43 10.94 -2.08
N TRP A 76 -4.01 11.69 -1.06
CA TRP A 76 -4.37 11.44 0.34
C TRP A 76 -5.88 11.41 0.61
N ARG A 77 -6.64 12.32 0.01
CA ARG A 77 -8.11 12.34 0.16
C ARG A 77 -8.74 11.00 -0.26
N GLY A 78 -8.25 10.40 -1.35
CA GLY A 78 -8.73 9.10 -1.81
C GLY A 78 -8.46 8.00 -0.79
N VAL A 79 -7.24 7.93 -0.26
CA VAL A 79 -6.84 6.94 0.77
C VAL A 79 -7.71 7.06 2.02
N ALA A 80 -7.93 8.28 2.50
CA ALA A 80 -8.74 8.51 3.71
C ALA A 80 -10.22 8.14 3.51
N GLU A 81 -10.83 8.55 2.39
CA GLU A 81 -12.23 8.24 2.08
C GLU A 81 -12.45 6.74 1.84
N GLU A 82 -11.51 6.06 1.18
CA GLU A 82 -11.54 4.61 0.99
C GLU A 82 -11.46 3.86 2.33
N LEU A 83 -10.55 4.26 3.22
CA LEU A 83 -10.43 3.62 4.52
C LEU A 83 -11.72 3.79 5.36
N LEU A 84 -12.32 4.98 5.34
CA LEU A 84 -13.61 5.21 6.01
C LEU A 84 -14.73 4.36 5.38
N TRP A 85 -14.72 4.20 4.06
CA TRP A 85 -15.66 3.32 3.34
C TRP A 85 -15.48 1.85 3.74
N PHE A 86 -14.24 1.36 3.89
CA PHE A 86 -13.97 0.01 4.44
C PHE A 86 -14.50 -0.14 5.87
N VAL A 87 -14.19 0.82 6.76
CA VAL A 87 -14.63 0.78 8.16
C VAL A 87 -16.16 0.75 8.26
N GLN A 88 -16.88 1.43 7.36
CA GLN A 88 -18.34 1.41 7.28
C GLN A 88 -18.92 0.08 6.80
N GLY A 89 -18.10 -0.86 6.29
CA GLY A 89 -18.59 -2.09 5.71
C GLY A 89 -19.24 -1.92 4.34
N CYS A 90 -19.01 -0.79 3.66
CA CYS A 90 -19.69 -0.49 2.42
C CYS A 90 -19.10 -1.28 1.25
N THR A 91 -19.96 -1.61 0.28
CA THR A 91 -19.59 -2.34 -0.96
C THR A 91 -20.04 -1.60 -2.22
N ASN A 92 -20.71 -0.46 -2.07
CA ASN A 92 -21.14 0.41 -3.16
C ASN A 92 -20.01 1.39 -3.54
N GLY A 93 -19.37 1.15 -4.69
CA GLY A 93 -18.31 1.99 -5.23
C GLY A 93 -18.76 3.40 -5.60
N LYS A 94 -20.04 3.59 -5.98
CA LYS A 94 -20.58 4.91 -6.38
C LYS A 94 -20.52 5.93 -5.24
N LYS A 95 -20.59 5.50 -3.98
CA LYS A 95 -20.43 6.39 -2.82
C LYS A 95 -19.04 7.04 -2.74
N LEU A 96 -18.01 6.39 -3.29
CA LEU A 96 -16.68 6.99 -3.43
C LEU A 96 -16.65 7.95 -4.62
N SER A 97 -17.24 7.56 -5.76
CA SER A 97 -17.32 8.39 -6.97
C SER A 97 -18.08 9.70 -6.72
N GLU A 98 -19.17 9.67 -5.95
CA GLU A 98 -19.94 10.84 -5.49
C GLU A 98 -19.08 11.83 -4.67
N LYS A 99 -18.05 11.31 -4.00
CA LYS A 99 -17.06 12.11 -3.25
C LYS A 99 -15.84 12.50 -4.10
N GLY A 100 -15.87 12.24 -5.41
CA GLY A 100 -14.75 12.50 -6.33
C GLY A 100 -13.57 11.53 -6.16
N VAL A 101 -13.82 10.33 -5.65
CA VAL A 101 -12.82 9.26 -5.50
C VAL A 101 -13.17 8.12 -6.45
N HIS A 102 -12.46 8.05 -7.58
CA HIS A 102 -12.81 7.19 -8.72
C HIS A 102 -11.98 5.89 -8.81
N ILE A 103 -11.29 5.52 -7.73
CA ILE A 103 -10.32 4.40 -7.73
C ILE A 103 -10.98 3.02 -7.96
N TRP A 104 -12.29 2.90 -7.72
CA TRP A 104 -13.07 1.67 -7.90
C TRP A 104 -14.00 1.68 -9.12
N ASP A 105 -14.12 2.79 -9.84
CA ASP A 105 -15.09 2.96 -10.93
C ASP A 105 -14.92 1.90 -12.03
N ALA A 106 -13.66 1.63 -12.43
CA ALA A 106 -13.37 0.63 -13.45
C ALA A 106 -13.78 -0.78 -13.02
N ASN A 107 -13.57 -1.13 -11.74
CA ASN A 107 -13.92 -2.44 -11.20
C ASN A 107 -15.41 -2.61 -10.91
N GLY A 108 -16.14 -1.50 -10.70
CA GLY A 108 -17.59 -1.49 -10.52
C GLY A 108 -18.37 -1.33 -11.83
N SER A 109 -17.72 -1.05 -12.96
CA SER A 109 -18.36 -0.80 -14.24
C SER A 109 -19.15 -2.01 -14.75
N ARG A 110 -20.21 -1.75 -15.51
CA ARG A 110 -21.03 -2.81 -16.13
C ARG A 110 -20.19 -3.81 -16.93
N ASP A 111 -19.32 -3.31 -17.81
CA ASP A 111 -18.44 -4.14 -18.65
C ASP A 111 -17.53 -5.04 -17.82
N PHE A 112 -16.94 -4.52 -16.73
CA PHE A 112 -16.05 -5.32 -15.88
C PHE A 112 -16.81 -6.42 -15.15
N LEU A 113 -17.99 -6.10 -14.59
CA LEU A 113 -18.83 -7.07 -13.91
C LEU A 113 -19.31 -8.18 -14.87
N ASP A 114 -19.69 -7.81 -16.09
CA ASP A 114 -20.16 -8.78 -17.09
C ASP A 114 -19.03 -9.69 -17.58
N ASN A 115 -17.83 -9.14 -17.75
CA ASN A 115 -16.64 -9.93 -18.06
C ASN A 115 -16.27 -10.94 -16.96
N LEU A 116 -16.69 -10.70 -15.71
CA LEU A 116 -16.57 -11.63 -14.60
C LEU A 116 -17.75 -12.61 -14.47
N GLY A 117 -18.77 -12.50 -15.34
CA GLY A 117 -20.01 -13.27 -15.25
C GLY A 117 -20.94 -12.83 -14.11
N LEU A 118 -20.72 -11.65 -13.54
CA LEU A 118 -21.50 -11.06 -12.44
C LEU A 118 -22.65 -10.19 -12.98
N ASN A 119 -23.33 -10.68 -14.01
CA ASN A 119 -24.40 -9.98 -14.74
C ASN A 119 -25.60 -9.62 -13.84
N HIS A 120 -25.76 -10.34 -12.73
CA HIS A 120 -26.83 -10.13 -11.75
C HIS A 120 -26.54 -9.00 -10.76
N ARG A 121 -25.29 -8.53 -10.66
CA ARG A 121 -24.91 -7.42 -9.76
C ARG A 121 -25.23 -6.09 -10.39
N GLU A 122 -25.70 -5.13 -9.61
CA GLU A 122 -25.86 -3.76 -10.06
C GLU A 122 -24.49 -3.12 -10.37
N GLU A 123 -24.41 -2.22 -11.34
CA GLU A 123 -23.21 -1.42 -11.56
C GLU A 123 -22.83 -0.64 -10.30
N GLY A 124 -21.56 -0.70 -9.91
CA GLY A 124 -21.03 -0.15 -8.67
C GLY A 124 -21.11 -1.09 -7.46
N ASP A 125 -21.80 -2.23 -7.54
CA ASP A 125 -21.77 -3.27 -6.50
C ASP A 125 -20.48 -4.09 -6.62
N LEU A 126 -19.52 -3.80 -5.76
CA LEU A 126 -18.21 -4.47 -5.74
C LEU A 126 -18.28 -5.87 -5.13
N GLY A 127 -19.43 -6.27 -4.58
CA GLY A 127 -19.61 -7.51 -3.84
C GLY A 127 -18.97 -7.49 -2.46
N PRO A 128 -18.78 -8.67 -1.83
CA PRO A 128 -18.32 -8.78 -0.45
C PRO A 128 -16.80 -8.56 -0.31
N VAL A 129 -16.33 -7.36 -0.70
CA VAL A 129 -14.93 -6.93 -0.65
C VAL A 129 -14.52 -6.49 0.76
N TYR A 130 -13.35 -5.86 0.88
CA TYR A 130 -12.65 -5.55 2.14
C TYR A 130 -13.55 -5.09 3.28
N GLY A 131 -14.33 -4.02 3.07
CA GLY A 131 -15.18 -3.47 4.12
C GLY A 131 -16.20 -4.48 4.64
N PHE A 132 -16.88 -5.19 3.74
CA PHE A 132 -17.81 -6.24 4.11
C PHE A 132 -17.13 -7.32 4.94
N GLN A 133 -15.97 -7.83 4.50
CA GLN A 133 -15.24 -8.86 5.24
C GLN A 133 -14.76 -8.39 6.60
N TRP A 134 -14.41 -7.11 6.77
CA TRP A 134 -13.98 -6.58 8.07
C TRP A 134 -15.13 -6.50 9.08
N ARG A 135 -16.36 -6.29 8.62
CA ARG A 135 -17.52 -6.05 9.49
C ARG A 135 -18.49 -7.23 9.60
N HIS A 136 -18.51 -8.09 8.57
CA HIS A 136 -19.51 -9.13 8.33
C HIS A 136 -18.86 -10.42 7.79
N PHE A 137 -17.66 -10.75 8.26
CA PHE A 137 -16.96 -11.98 7.85
C PHE A 137 -17.86 -13.21 8.06
N GLY A 138 -18.06 -14.01 7.02
CA GLY A 138 -18.89 -15.22 7.05
C GLY A 138 -20.36 -15.02 6.64
N ALA A 139 -20.85 -13.77 6.63
CA ALA A 139 -22.23 -13.50 6.25
C ALA A 139 -22.49 -13.74 4.76
N GLU A 140 -23.69 -14.24 4.44
CA GLU A 140 -24.15 -14.39 3.06
C GLU A 140 -24.41 -13.02 2.42
N TYR A 141 -23.67 -12.69 1.36
CA TYR A 141 -23.84 -11.44 0.62
C TYR A 141 -25.03 -11.51 -0.33
N LYS A 142 -25.89 -10.51 -0.28
CA LYS A 142 -27.04 -10.32 -1.19
C LYS A 142 -26.74 -9.23 -2.22
N ASP A 143 -26.69 -7.99 -1.78
CA ASP A 143 -26.39 -6.80 -2.58
C ASP A 143 -25.77 -5.69 -1.71
N MET A 144 -25.37 -4.59 -2.34
CA MET A 144 -24.77 -3.43 -1.68
C MET A 144 -25.74 -2.53 -0.89
N HIS A 145 -27.05 -2.80 -0.97
CA HIS A 145 -28.10 -2.01 -0.31
C HIS A 145 -28.62 -2.68 0.97
N THR A 146 -28.36 -3.97 1.12
CA THR A 146 -28.78 -4.78 2.25
C THR A 146 -28.12 -4.31 3.56
N ASP A 147 -28.91 -4.23 4.63
CA ASP A 147 -28.39 -4.06 5.98
C ASP A 147 -27.84 -5.40 6.51
N TYR A 148 -26.54 -5.41 6.82
CA TYR A 148 -25.83 -6.57 7.36
C TYR A 148 -25.54 -6.44 8.87
N SER A 149 -26.11 -5.44 9.54
CA SER A 149 -25.94 -5.26 10.98
C SER A 149 -26.23 -6.55 11.77
N GLY A 150 -25.25 -6.98 12.57
CA GLY A 150 -25.35 -8.18 13.39
C GLY A 150 -25.18 -9.51 12.65
N LYS A 151 -24.83 -9.51 11.36
CA LYS A 151 -24.58 -10.73 10.58
C LYS A 151 -23.08 -11.05 10.50
N SER A 152 -22.73 -12.31 10.77
CA SER A 152 -21.40 -12.93 10.67
C SER A 152 -21.55 -14.43 10.50
#